data_AF-A0AA43JEM1-F1
#
_entry.id   AF-A0AA43JEM1-F1
#
_cell.length_a   1.000
_cell.length_b   1.000
_cell.length_c   1.000
_cell.angle_alpha   90.00
_cell.angle_beta   90.00
_cell.angle_gamma   90.00
#
_symmetry.space_group_name_H-M   'P 1'
#
loop_
_entity.id
_entity.type
_entity.pdbx_description
1 polymer ?
#
loop_
_entity_poly.entity_id
_entity_poly.type
_entity_poly.pdbx_seq_one_letter_code
_entity_poly.pdbx_strand_id
1 'polypeptide(L)'
;MSALTQPTPNTLPLVLIIAVVIGANSAWAVPMMNDPKGFHDIPWGTSLSSRQELETIRAGPHIIEYLRKKEPASFAETEMTSILYVSLDDQFARVMIRYQGEQVHKHVLRFLENQFGGLERIPGQMARGLNQQYTWRGSDTEITLTYQAGTERGYIFIDSRTLAPRFNDYITDSAE
;
A
#
# COMPACT_ATOMS: atom_id res chain seq x y z
N MET A 1 40.37 -40.10 64.11
CA MET A 1 39.69 -40.81 63.00
C MET A 1 38.20 -40.52 63.12
N SER A 2 37.53 -40.26 61.99
CA SER A 2 36.13 -39.81 61.84
C SER A 2 35.93 -38.29 62.06
N ALA A 3 35.21 -37.51 61.25
CA ALA A 3 34.46 -37.77 60.02
C ALA A 3 34.33 -36.45 59.22
N LEU A 4 34.19 -36.57 57.89
CA LEU A 4 33.86 -35.47 56.96
C LEU A 4 32.49 -34.85 57.30
N THR A 5 32.35 -33.55 57.02
CA THR A 5 31.02 -32.93 56.83
C THR A 5 31.09 -32.02 55.61
N GLN A 6 30.41 -32.43 54.53
CA GLN A 6 30.17 -31.64 53.32
C GLN A 6 29.13 -30.55 53.61
N PRO A 7 29.20 -29.37 52.96
CA PRO A 7 28.08 -28.44 52.91
C PRO A 7 27.07 -28.86 51.84
N THR A 8 25.79 -28.75 52.19
CA THR A 8 24.59 -29.01 51.36
C THR A 8 24.43 -28.00 50.22
N PRO A 9 23.95 -28.40 49.03
CA PRO A 9 23.57 -27.47 47.99
C PRO A 9 22.15 -26.93 48.23
N ASN A 10 22.03 -25.61 48.34
CA ASN A 10 20.75 -24.90 48.32
C ASN A 10 20.13 -25.01 46.92
N THR A 11 18.98 -25.67 46.82
CA THR A 11 18.14 -25.71 45.62
C THR A 11 17.25 -24.46 45.57
N LEU A 12 17.57 -23.52 44.68
CA LEU A 12 16.60 -22.51 44.23
C LEU A 12 15.67 -23.13 43.17
N PRO A 13 14.34 -22.97 43.24
CA PRO A 13 13.46 -23.34 42.14
C PRO A 13 13.61 -22.31 41.01
N LEU A 14 14.08 -22.78 39.85
CA LEU A 14 14.14 -22.03 38.60
C LEU A 14 12.70 -21.81 38.10
N VAL A 15 12.16 -20.62 38.33
CA VAL A 15 10.88 -20.18 37.73
C VAL A 15 11.13 -19.92 36.25
N LEU A 16 10.61 -20.80 35.40
CA LEU A 16 10.64 -20.63 33.95
C LEU A 16 9.58 -19.61 33.54
N ILE A 17 9.97 -18.34 33.38
CA ILE A 17 9.11 -17.31 32.79
C ILE A 17 9.02 -17.59 31.28
N ILE A 18 7.93 -18.24 30.85
CA ILE A 18 7.59 -18.34 29.43
C ILE A 18 7.08 -16.96 29.01
N ALA A 19 7.96 -16.18 28.39
CA ALA A 19 7.59 -14.95 27.71
C ALA A 19 6.75 -15.30 26.48
N VAL A 20 5.44 -15.10 26.56
CA VAL A 20 4.55 -15.09 25.40
C VAL A 20 4.91 -13.85 24.58
N VAL A 21 5.77 -14.03 23.58
CA VAL A 21 5.99 -13.03 22.54
C VAL A 21 4.72 -13.01 21.70
N ILE A 22 3.81 -12.09 22.04
CA ILE A 22 2.69 -11.74 21.17
C ILE A 22 3.33 -11.13 19.93
N GLY A 23 3.44 -11.93 18.86
CA GLY A 23 3.94 -11.49 17.57
C GLY A 23 3.08 -10.33 17.08
N ALA A 24 3.63 -9.12 17.14
CA ALA A 24 3.08 -8.01 16.38
C ALA A 24 3.19 -8.40 14.90
N ASN A 25 2.04 -8.62 14.26
CA ASN A 25 1.95 -8.79 12.81
C ASN A 25 2.40 -7.48 12.16
N SER A 26 3.70 -7.34 11.98
CA SER A 26 4.24 -6.30 11.12
C SER A 26 3.70 -6.61 9.73
N ALA A 27 2.89 -5.74 9.16
CA ALA A 27 2.59 -5.78 7.74
C ALA A 27 3.89 -5.39 7.03
N TRP A 28 4.69 -6.38 6.64
CA TRP A 28 5.97 -6.13 5.98
C TRP A 28 5.68 -5.59 4.57
N ALA A 29 5.91 -4.29 4.37
CA ALA A 29 5.94 -3.72 3.03
C ALA A 29 7.11 -4.36 2.27
N VAL A 30 6.84 -4.92 1.09
CA VAL A 30 7.87 -5.56 0.28
C VAL A 30 8.76 -4.47 -0.34
N PRO A 31 10.10 -4.59 -0.26
CA PRO A 31 11.00 -3.73 -1.00
C PRO A 31 10.69 -3.78 -2.50
N MET A 32 10.37 -2.64 -3.09
CA MET A 32 9.97 -2.54 -4.49
C MET A 32 11.17 -2.73 -5.42
N MET A 33 11.10 -3.68 -6.35
CA MET A 33 12.20 -3.97 -7.28
C MET A 33 12.38 -2.90 -8.37
N ASN A 34 11.27 -2.42 -8.94
CA ASN A 34 11.26 -1.43 -10.01
C ASN A 34 10.44 -0.21 -9.58
N ASP A 35 11.05 0.73 -8.87
CA ASP A 35 10.36 1.97 -8.47
C ASP A 35 10.02 2.82 -9.72
N PRO A 36 8.73 3.04 -10.04
CA PRO A 36 8.33 3.74 -11.26
C PRO A 36 8.56 5.27 -11.19
N LYS A 37 8.76 5.83 -9.98
CA LYS A 37 8.99 7.27 -9.73
C LYS A 37 7.93 8.19 -10.35
N GLY A 38 6.73 7.66 -10.59
CA GLY A 38 5.67 8.30 -11.36
C GLY A 38 4.61 7.28 -11.78
N PHE A 39 3.81 7.65 -12.78
CA PHE A 39 2.81 6.79 -13.39
C PHE A 39 2.59 7.14 -14.87
N HIS A 40 2.53 6.14 -15.75
CA HIS A 40 2.34 6.31 -17.21
C HIS A 40 3.24 7.41 -17.81
N ASP A 41 4.55 7.32 -17.53
CA ASP A 41 5.57 8.28 -17.99
C ASP A 41 5.40 9.73 -17.46
N ILE A 42 4.60 9.92 -16.42
CA ILE A 42 4.48 11.18 -15.69
C ILE A 42 5.24 11.08 -14.37
N PRO A 43 6.39 11.76 -14.21
CA PRO A 43 7.12 11.76 -12.95
C PRO A 43 6.34 12.46 -11.83
N TRP A 44 6.58 12.04 -10.59
CA TRP A 44 6.08 12.76 -9.42
C TRP A 44 6.54 14.22 -9.43
N GLY A 45 5.68 15.11 -8.94
CA GLY A 45 5.96 16.55 -8.90
C GLY A 45 5.67 17.30 -10.20
N THR A 46 5.38 16.61 -11.30
CA THR A 46 5.06 17.24 -12.58
C THR A 46 3.72 17.98 -12.50
N SER A 47 3.62 19.16 -13.11
CA SER A 47 2.35 19.87 -13.27
C SER A 47 1.43 19.12 -14.22
N LEU A 48 0.16 18.96 -13.81
CA LEU A 48 -0.88 18.32 -14.61
C LEU A 48 -1.78 19.33 -15.33
N SER A 49 -1.77 20.59 -14.89
CA SER A 49 -2.73 21.61 -15.34
C SER A 49 -2.60 21.98 -16.82
N SER A 50 -1.40 21.85 -17.39
CA SER A 50 -1.13 22.13 -18.81
C SER A 50 -1.30 20.92 -19.75
N ARG A 51 -1.66 19.74 -19.22
CA ARG A 51 -1.72 18.50 -20.01
C ARG A 51 -3.04 18.39 -20.77
N GLN A 52 -2.97 18.37 -22.09
CA GLN A 52 -4.15 18.35 -22.96
C GLN A 52 -4.93 17.04 -22.88
N GLU A 53 -4.25 15.94 -22.54
CA GLU A 53 -4.82 14.61 -22.37
C GLU A 53 -5.63 14.45 -21.08
N LEU A 54 -5.48 15.38 -20.12
CA LEU A 54 -6.18 15.39 -18.85
C LEU A 54 -7.33 16.40 -18.85
N GLU A 55 -8.40 16.05 -18.15
CA GLU A 55 -9.51 16.94 -17.81
C GLU A 55 -9.65 17.03 -16.31
N THR A 56 -9.87 18.24 -15.80
CA THR A 56 -10.14 18.47 -14.39
C THR A 56 -11.57 18.05 -14.07
N ILE A 57 -11.73 17.18 -13.08
CA ILE A 57 -13.05 16.75 -12.59
C ILE A 57 -13.43 17.42 -11.27
N ARG A 58 -12.43 17.80 -10.47
CA ARG A 58 -12.60 18.52 -9.22
C ARG A 58 -11.39 19.41 -8.99
N ALA A 59 -11.63 20.66 -8.64
CA ALA A 59 -10.58 21.61 -8.28
C ALA A 59 -10.89 22.20 -6.90
N GLY A 60 -10.06 21.86 -5.93
CA GLY A 60 -9.97 22.53 -4.64
C GLY A 60 -8.77 23.49 -4.61
N PRO A 61 -8.58 24.22 -3.49
CA PRO A 61 -7.48 25.18 -3.35
C PRO A 61 -6.09 24.54 -3.44
N HIS A 62 -5.94 23.34 -2.87
CA HIS A 62 -4.66 22.61 -2.84
C HIS A 62 -4.70 21.30 -3.64
N ILE A 63 -5.88 20.69 -3.76
CA ILE A 63 -6.04 19.36 -4.37
C ILE A 63 -6.84 19.49 -5.65
N ILE A 64 -6.30 18.98 -6.75
CA ILE A 64 -7.00 18.92 -8.03
C ILE A 64 -6.99 17.47 -8.53
N GLU A 65 -8.17 16.99 -8.95
CA GLU A 65 -8.38 15.66 -9.48
C GLU A 65 -8.63 15.73 -10.98
N TYR A 66 -8.00 14.81 -11.72
CA TYR A 66 -8.06 14.75 -13.17
C TYR A 66 -8.42 13.34 -13.68
N LEU A 67 -9.14 13.30 -14.81
CA LEU A 67 -9.35 12.11 -15.64
C LEU A 67 -8.59 12.24 -16.97
N ARG A 68 -8.35 11.12 -17.65
CA ARG A 68 -7.84 11.10 -19.02
C ARG A 68 -9.01 11.15 -20.01
N LYS A 69 -8.96 12.03 -21.02
CA LYS A 69 -10.11 12.35 -21.90
C LYS A 69 -10.56 11.27 -22.88
N LYS A 70 -9.67 10.39 -23.37
CA LYS A 70 -9.91 9.63 -24.61
C LYS A 70 -9.51 8.15 -24.59
N GLU A 71 -9.28 7.56 -23.43
CA GLU A 71 -8.90 6.15 -23.35
C GLU A 71 -9.74 5.44 -22.29
N PRO A 72 -10.13 4.16 -22.53
CA PRO A 72 -10.62 3.31 -21.46
C PRO A 72 -9.60 3.36 -20.33
N ALA A 73 -10.08 3.57 -19.10
CA ALA A 73 -9.23 3.56 -17.93
C ALA A 73 -8.64 2.15 -17.82
N SER A 74 -7.41 1.95 -18.28
CA SER A 74 -6.77 0.63 -18.30
C SER A 74 -5.52 0.64 -17.44
N PHE A 75 -5.33 -0.47 -16.73
CA PHE A 75 -4.17 -0.72 -15.89
C PHE A 75 -3.91 -2.23 -15.89
N ALA A 76 -2.65 -2.66 -15.90
CA ALA A 76 -2.33 -4.08 -16.00
C ALA A 76 -3.06 -4.79 -17.16
N GLU A 77 -3.13 -4.15 -18.33
CA GLU A 77 -3.79 -4.69 -19.53
C GLU A 77 -5.28 -5.05 -19.35
N THR A 78 -5.94 -4.51 -18.32
CA THR A 78 -7.37 -4.74 -18.06
C THR A 78 -8.11 -3.44 -17.76
N GLU A 79 -9.42 -3.44 -18.01
CA GLU A 79 -10.27 -2.27 -17.83
C GLU A 79 -10.56 -2.04 -16.34
N MET A 80 -10.35 -0.79 -15.92
CA MET A 80 -10.60 -0.26 -14.60
C MET A 80 -11.93 0.50 -14.62
N THR A 81 -12.61 0.55 -13.48
CA THR A 81 -13.81 1.38 -13.35
C THR A 81 -13.46 2.88 -13.26
N SER A 82 -12.26 3.22 -12.78
CA SER A 82 -11.76 4.60 -12.74
C SER A 82 -10.25 4.64 -12.54
N ILE A 83 -9.58 5.62 -13.16
CA ILE A 83 -8.19 6.00 -12.87
C ILE A 83 -8.15 7.53 -12.70
N LEU A 84 -7.96 8.00 -11.47
CA LEU A 84 -7.83 9.43 -11.16
C LEU A 84 -6.36 9.79 -10.94
N TYR A 85 -5.96 10.90 -11.53
CA TYR A 85 -4.67 11.56 -11.27
C TYR A 85 -4.93 12.71 -10.30
N VAL A 86 -4.09 12.85 -9.27
CA VAL A 86 -4.30 13.85 -8.23
C VAL A 86 -3.03 14.68 -8.07
N SER A 87 -3.18 15.99 -8.15
CA SER A 87 -2.11 16.94 -7.81
C SER A 87 -2.34 17.57 -6.44
N LEU A 88 -1.25 17.87 -5.76
CA LEU A 88 -1.20 18.68 -4.55
C LEU A 88 -0.35 19.92 -4.83
N ASP A 89 -0.89 21.13 -4.65
CA ASP A 89 -0.19 22.38 -4.97
C ASP A 89 0.38 22.40 -6.40
N ASP A 90 -0.43 21.94 -7.38
CA ASP A 90 -0.06 21.70 -8.79
C ASP A 90 1.05 20.65 -9.02
N GLN A 91 1.41 19.87 -8.00
CA GLN A 91 2.40 18.79 -8.10
C GLN A 91 1.72 17.42 -8.17
N PHE A 92 1.91 16.67 -9.26
CA PHE A 92 1.39 15.30 -9.37
C PHE A 92 1.90 14.41 -8.23
N ALA A 93 0.98 13.87 -7.43
CA ALA A 93 1.31 13.23 -6.16
C ALA A 93 0.69 11.84 -5.97
N ARG A 94 -0.43 11.54 -6.63
CA ARG A 94 -1.18 10.30 -6.41
C ARG A 94 -1.97 9.87 -7.63
N VAL A 95 -2.06 8.55 -7.82
CA VAL A 95 -3.03 7.91 -8.70
C VAL A 95 -3.97 7.05 -7.87
N MET A 96 -5.27 7.16 -8.14
CA MET A 96 -6.31 6.32 -7.53
C MET A 96 -6.97 5.47 -8.60
N ILE A 97 -6.81 4.16 -8.49
CA ILE A 97 -7.38 3.19 -9.44
C ILE A 97 -8.48 2.41 -8.73
N ARG A 98 -9.61 2.23 -9.41
CA ARG A 98 -10.72 1.40 -8.94
C ARG A 98 -11.04 0.34 -9.96
N TYR A 99 -11.40 -0.85 -9.48
CA TYR A 99 -11.90 -1.93 -10.32
C TYR A 99 -12.86 -2.82 -9.54
N GLN A 100 -13.51 -3.73 -10.26
CA GLN A 100 -14.52 -4.64 -9.74
C GLN A 100 -14.25 -6.07 -10.22
N GLY A 101 -14.49 -7.05 -9.36
CA GLY A 101 -14.48 -8.47 -9.71
C GLY A 101 -13.21 -9.22 -9.27
N GLU A 102 -13.41 -10.45 -8.81
CA GLU A 102 -12.33 -11.31 -8.30
C GLU A 102 -11.29 -11.68 -9.37
N GLN A 103 -11.72 -11.87 -10.62
CA GLN A 103 -10.80 -12.21 -11.71
C GLN A 103 -9.89 -11.05 -12.07
N VAL A 104 -10.43 -9.82 -12.11
CA VAL A 104 -9.64 -8.59 -12.30
C VAL A 104 -8.67 -8.42 -11.15
N HIS A 105 -9.11 -8.66 -9.90
CA HIS A 105 -8.24 -8.62 -8.73
C HIS A 105 -7.03 -9.56 -8.86
N LYS A 106 -7.26 -10.84 -9.18
CA LYS A 106 -6.19 -11.83 -9.36
C LYS A 106 -5.22 -11.43 -10.48
N HIS A 107 -5.72 -10.83 -11.55
CA HIS A 107 -4.90 -10.34 -12.64
C HIS A 107 -4.02 -9.15 -12.21
N VAL A 108 -4.62 -8.13 -11.60
CA VAL A 108 -3.93 -6.94 -11.06
C VAL A 108 -2.87 -7.34 -10.04
N LEU A 109 -3.20 -8.23 -9.09
CA LEU A 109 -2.26 -8.69 -8.07
C LEU A 109 -1.04 -9.35 -8.70
N ARG A 110 -1.25 -10.25 -9.67
CA ARG A 110 -0.17 -10.92 -10.39
C ARG A 110 0.71 -9.92 -11.16
N PHE A 111 0.09 -8.93 -11.82
CA PHE A 111 0.82 -7.87 -12.51
C PHE A 111 1.72 -7.10 -11.53
N LEU A 112 1.19 -6.67 -10.38
CA LEU A 112 1.96 -5.95 -9.37
C LEU A 112 3.09 -6.82 -8.79
N GLU A 113 2.84 -8.09 -8.47
CA GLU A 113 3.87 -9.03 -8.01
C GLU A 113 5.01 -9.17 -9.04
N ASN A 114 4.66 -9.29 -10.33
CA ASN A 114 5.65 -9.43 -11.40
C ASN A 114 6.46 -8.14 -11.62
N GLN A 115 5.82 -6.98 -11.53
CA GLN A 115 6.48 -5.69 -11.78
C GLN A 115 7.31 -5.19 -10.60
N PHE A 116 6.78 -5.36 -9.38
CA PHE A 116 7.29 -4.65 -8.21
C PHE A 116 7.88 -5.58 -7.15
N GLY A 117 7.74 -6.89 -7.30
CA GLY A 117 8.29 -7.90 -6.41
C GLY A 117 7.22 -8.79 -5.81
N GLY A 118 7.55 -10.08 -5.64
CA GLY A 118 6.64 -11.07 -5.07
C GLY A 118 6.31 -10.78 -3.60
N LEU A 119 5.07 -11.06 -3.21
CA LEU A 119 4.63 -10.95 -1.82
C LEU A 119 4.96 -12.24 -1.07
N GLU A 120 5.49 -12.13 0.14
CA GLU A 120 5.67 -13.31 1.01
C GLU A 120 4.29 -13.75 1.52
N ARG A 121 3.73 -14.78 0.89
CA ARG A 121 2.39 -15.27 1.22
C ARG A 121 2.46 -16.13 2.48
N ILE A 122 2.02 -15.57 3.61
CA ILE A 122 1.89 -16.32 4.86
C ILE A 122 0.60 -17.15 4.81
N PRO A 123 0.67 -18.50 4.81
CA PRO A 123 -0.52 -19.34 4.83
C PRO A 123 -1.39 -19.03 6.06
N GLY A 124 -2.70 -18.83 5.84
CA GLY A 124 -3.66 -18.50 6.89
C GLY A 124 -4.09 -17.03 6.96
N GLN A 125 -3.30 -16.08 6.45
CA GLN A 125 -3.75 -14.68 6.31
C GLN A 125 -4.77 -14.49 5.17
N MET A 126 -4.59 -15.23 4.07
CA MET A 126 -5.49 -15.21 2.91
C MET A 126 -6.84 -15.90 3.17
N ALA A 127 -6.88 -16.86 4.10
CA ALA A 127 -8.04 -17.73 4.33
C ALA A 127 -9.15 -17.06 5.17
N ARG A 128 -8.93 -15.86 5.70
CA ARG A 128 -9.84 -15.16 6.63
C ARG A 128 -10.10 -13.68 6.33
N GLY A 129 -9.55 -13.12 5.25
CA GLY A 129 -9.66 -11.69 4.99
C GLY A 129 -10.87 -11.33 4.14
N LEU A 130 -11.94 -10.80 4.75
CA LEU A 130 -12.99 -10.05 4.01
C LEU A 130 -12.38 -8.87 3.23
N ASN A 131 -11.24 -8.36 3.70
CA ASN A 131 -10.40 -7.38 3.04
C ASN A 131 -8.97 -7.91 2.95
N GLN A 132 -8.36 -7.81 1.77
CA GLN A 132 -6.95 -8.10 1.52
C GLN A 132 -6.22 -6.77 1.28
N GLN A 133 -5.01 -6.62 1.81
CA GLN A 133 -4.18 -5.45 1.57
C GLN A 133 -2.73 -5.83 1.32
N TYR A 134 -2.13 -5.22 0.31
CA TYR A 134 -0.75 -5.44 -0.10
C TYR A 134 -0.06 -4.10 -0.33
N THR A 135 1.21 -3.99 0.09
CA THR A 135 1.98 -2.77 -0.06
C THR A 135 3.36 -3.07 -0.64
N TRP A 136 3.70 -2.38 -1.72
CA TRP A 136 5.05 -2.30 -2.28
C TRP A 136 5.61 -0.91 -2.00
N ARG A 137 6.83 -0.84 -1.47
CA ARG A 137 7.44 0.43 -1.09
C ARG A 137 8.82 0.57 -1.72
N GLY A 138 8.95 1.56 -2.61
CA GLY A 138 10.19 1.98 -3.24
C GLY A 138 10.82 3.18 -2.54
N SER A 139 11.82 3.80 -3.16
CA SER A 139 12.44 5.04 -2.67
C SER A 139 11.49 6.23 -2.77
N ASP A 140 10.81 6.34 -3.91
CA ASP A 140 10.01 7.49 -4.34
C ASP A 140 8.52 7.13 -4.44
N THR A 141 8.19 5.87 -4.67
CA THR A 141 6.80 5.40 -4.86
C THR A 141 6.36 4.42 -3.79
N GLU A 142 5.11 4.53 -3.33
CA GLU A 142 4.41 3.50 -2.58
C GLU A 142 3.15 3.08 -3.33
N ILE A 143 2.93 1.76 -3.44
CA ILE A 143 1.74 1.18 -4.04
C ILE A 143 1.00 0.41 -2.96
N THR A 144 -0.25 0.79 -2.69
CA THR A 144 -1.14 0.05 -1.81
C THR A 144 -2.32 -0.49 -2.60
N LEU A 145 -2.48 -1.81 -2.61
CA LEU A 145 -3.62 -2.51 -3.18
C LEU A 145 -4.52 -3.00 -2.05
N THR A 146 -5.79 -2.62 -2.05
CA THR A 146 -6.83 -3.14 -1.16
C THR A 146 -7.91 -3.83 -1.98
N TYR A 147 -8.33 -5.02 -1.58
CA TYR A 147 -9.46 -5.73 -2.18
C TYR A 147 -10.47 -6.16 -1.14
N GLN A 148 -11.72 -5.76 -1.35
CA GLN A 148 -12.85 -6.05 -0.48
C GLN A 148 -13.66 -7.20 -1.10
N ALA A 149 -13.51 -8.41 -0.58
CA ALA A 149 -14.12 -9.61 -1.15
C ALA A 149 -15.66 -9.57 -1.09
N GLY A 150 -16.23 -9.02 -0.03
CA GLY A 150 -17.69 -8.96 0.16
C GLY A 150 -18.43 -8.12 -0.89
N THR A 151 -17.76 -7.13 -1.48
CA THR A 151 -18.31 -6.31 -2.57
C THR A 151 -17.53 -6.47 -3.86
N GLU A 152 -16.55 -7.37 -3.92
CA GLU A 152 -15.57 -7.53 -5.00
C GLU A 152 -14.96 -6.22 -5.53
N ARG A 153 -14.67 -5.27 -4.63
CA ARG A 153 -14.12 -3.95 -4.99
C ARG A 153 -12.63 -3.89 -4.75
N GLY A 154 -11.88 -3.44 -5.75
CA GLY A 154 -10.46 -3.18 -5.65
C GLY A 154 -10.14 -1.69 -5.68
N TYR A 155 -9.18 -1.29 -4.86
CA TYR A 155 -8.63 0.07 -4.80
C TYR A 155 -7.11 -0.01 -4.86
N ILE A 156 -6.51 0.81 -5.71
CA ILE A 156 -5.05 0.96 -5.77
C ILE A 156 -4.72 2.42 -5.55
N PHE A 157 -3.82 2.69 -4.62
CA PHE A 157 -3.14 3.96 -4.47
C PHE A 157 -1.70 3.79 -4.97
N ILE A 158 -1.29 4.63 -5.90
CA ILE A 158 0.10 4.73 -6.37
C ILE A 158 0.54 6.15 -6.02
N ASP A 159 1.41 6.25 -5.01
CA ASP A 159 1.67 7.49 -4.30
C ASP A 159 3.13 7.90 -4.40
N SER A 160 3.36 9.20 -4.59
CA SER A 160 4.64 9.82 -4.27
C SER A 160 4.88 9.76 -2.76
N ARG A 161 6.00 9.17 -2.34
CA ARG A 161 6.38 9.02 -0.93
C ARG A 161 6.69 10.35 -0.23
N THR A 162 6.93 11.42 -0.98
CA THR A 162 7.23 12.74 -0.43
C THR A 162 6.04 13.70 -0.52
N LEU A 163 5.23 13.61 -1.57
CA LEU A 163 4.09 14.51 -1.79
C LEU A 163 2.80 13.97 -1.17
N ALA A 164 2.49 12.69 -1.33
CA ALA A 164 1.20 12.14 -0.88
C ALA A 164 0.96 12.25 0.64
N PRO A 165 1.96 12.14 1.54
CA PRO A 165 1.74 12.35 2.96
C PRO A 165 1.17 13.74 3.31
N ARG A 166 1.48 14.76 2.49
CA ARG A 166 1.02 16.14 2.68
C ARG A 166 -0.46 16.34 2.37
N PHE A 167 -1.15 15.37 1.76
CA PHE A 167 -2.61 15.45 1.63
C PHE A 167 -3.29 15.56 2.99
N ASN A 168 -2.72 14.96 4.05
CA ASN A 168 -3.27 15.02 5.40
C ASN A 168 -3.34 16.44 5.95
N ASP A 169 -2.51 17.36 5.47
CA ASP A 169 -2.51 18.76 5.88
C ASP A 169 -3.80 19.48 5.40
N TYR A 170 -4.49 18.92 4.41
CA TYR A 170 -5.63 19.54 3.73
C TYR A 170 -6.92 18.70 3.78
N ILE A 171 -6.89 17.53 4.43
CA ILE A 171 -8.09 16.71 4.67
C ILE A 171 -9.09 17.45 5.59
N THR A 172 -8.63 18.43 6.36
CA THR A 172 -9.48 19.24 7.26
C THR A 172 -10.34 20.27 6.51
N ASP A 173 -9.94 20.75 5.33
CA ASP A 173 -10.64 21.83 4.60
C ASP A 173 -11.77 21.35 3.67
N SER A 174 -11.93 20.03 3.48
CA SER A 174 -12.91 19.47 2.54
C SER A 174 -14.21 18.97 3.19
N ALA A 175 -14.38 19.21 4.50
CA ALA A 175 -15.53 18.77 5.28
C ALA A 175 -16.52 19.90 5.64
N GLU A 176 -16.33 21.10 5.12
CA GLU A 176 -17.28 22.22 5.23
C GLU A 176 -18.00 22.53 3.90
#